data_AF-A0A7C1T9Z3-F1
#
_entry.id   AF-A0A7C1T9Z3-F1
#
_cell.length_a   1.000
_cell.length_b   1.000
_cell.length_c   1.000
_cell.angle_alpha   90.00
_cell.angle_beta   90.00
_cell.angle_gamma   90.00
#
_symmetry.space_group_name_H-M   'P 1'
#
loop_
_entity.id
_entity.type
_entity.pdbx_description
1 polymer ?
#
loop_
_entity_poly.entity_id
_entity_poly.type
_entity_poly.pdbx_seq_one_letter_code
_entity_poly.pdbx_strand_id
1 'polypeptide(L)' 'MVKVGYRGPRLARGLHPSGFEEVIVRNPEELEKVDPRRQAVRIASSVGRRKRAEIIKRAEELGITVLNAG' A
#
# COMPACT_ATOMS: atom_id res chain seq x y z
N MET A 1 -25.35 8.30 22.30
CA MET A 1 -24.20 8.99 22.93
C MET A 1 -22.95 8.14 22.67
N VAL A 2 -22.02 8.59 21.82
CA VAL A 2 -20.79 7.83 21.51
C VAL A 2 -19.68 8.19 22.49
N LYS A 3 -19.25 7.24 23.32
CA LYS A 3 -18.15 7.41 24.29
C LYS A 3 -16.80 7.34 23.56
N VAL A 4 -15.88 8.25 23.88
CA VAL A 4 -14.54 8.41 23.27
C VAL A 4 -13.61 7.20 23.50
N GLY A 5 -14.03 6.23 24.32
CA GLY A 5 -13.26 5.04 24.71
C GLY A 5 -13.23 3.87 23.71
N TYR A 6 -13.93 3.93 22.56
CA TYR A 6 -13.87 2.88 21.53
C TYR A 6 -12.64 3.00 20.59
N ARG A 7 -11.80 4.03 20.77
CA ARG A 7 -10.62 4.23 19.92
C ARG A 7 -9.49 3.29 20.35
N GLY A 8 -9.24 2.26 19.55
CA GLY A 8 -8.04 1.42 19.68
C GLY A 8 -6.72 2.21 19.61
N PRO A 9 -5.59 1.59 20.03
CA PRO A 9 -4.27 2.22 20.06
C PRO A 9 -3.93 2.90 18.72
N ARG A 10 -3.36 4.13 18.76
CA ARG A 10 -2.99 4.90 17.55
C ARG A 10 -2.10 4.11 16.60
N LEU A 11 -1.26 3.23 17.15
CA LEU A 11 -0.34 2.37 16.39
C LEU A 11 -1.08 1.30 15.57
N ALA A 12 -2.22 0.80 16.04
CA ALA A 12 -3.04 -0.19 15.33
C ALA A 12 -4.08 0.44 14.40
N ARG A 13 -4.22 1.77 14.41
CA ARG A 13 -5.17 2.47 13.54
C ARG A 13 -4.58 2.59 12.13
N GLY A 14 -5.07 1.75 11.23
CA GLY A 14 -4.66 1.75 9.81
C GLY A 14 -3.72 0.62 9.42
N LEU A 15 -3.33 -0.24 10.37
CA LEU A 15 -2.58 -1.46 10.05
C LEU A 15 -3.53 -2.54 9.53
N HIS A 16 -3.20 -3.16 8.40
CA HIS A 16 -3.90 -4.34 7.93
C HIS A 16 -3.72 -5.46 8.99
N PRO A 17 -4.72 -6.32 9.26
CA PRO A 17 -4.60 -7.46 10.18
C PRO A 17 -3.38 -8.38 9.98
N SER A 18 -2.67 -8.27 8.85
CA SER A 18 -1.42 -8.97 8.57
C SER A 18 -0.17 -8.29 9.15
N GLY A 19 -0.30 -7.12 9.78
CA GLY A 19 0.81 -6.31 10.32
C GLY A 19 1.55 -5.46 9.27
N PHE A 20 1.09 -5.46 8.02
CA PHE A 20 1.64 -4.66 6.93
C PHE A 20 0.85 -3.35 6.79
N GLU A 21 1.57 -2.26 6.51
CA GLU A 21 0.95 -1.00 6.11
C GLU A 21 0.54 -1.11 4.63
N GLU A 22 -0.75 -0.94 4.33
CA GLU A 22 -1.22 -0.83 2.95
C GLU A 22 -0.85 0.55 2.40
N VAL A 23 0.08 0.59 1.45
CA VAL A 23 0.42 1.83 0.76
C VAL A 23 -0.28 1.85 -0.58
N ILE A 24 -1.20 2.80 -0.74
CA ILE A 24 -1.85 3.05 -2.03
C ILE A 24 -0.88 3.84 -2.89
N VAL A 25 -0.39 3.23 -3.97
CA VAL A 25 0.50 3.89 -4.93
C VAL A 25 -0.23 4.35 -6.18
N ARG A 26 0.19 5.51 -6.69
CA ARG A 26 -0.34 6.16 -7.90
C ARG A 26 0.72 6.36 -8.97
N ASN A 27 1.97 6.38 -8.55
CA ASN A 27 3.14 6.69 -9.36
C ASN A 27 4.30 5.75 -8.97
N PRO A 28 5.31 5.61 -9.83
CA PRO A 28 6.51 4.84 -9.52
C PRO A 28 7.39 5.48 -8.44
N GLU A 29 7.30 6.79 -8.21
CA GLU A 29 8.07 7.48 -7.14
C GLU A 29 7.60 7.09 -5.74
N GLU A 30 6.31 6.75 -5.58
CA GLU A 30 5.74 6.24 -4.34
C GLU A 30 6.21 4.81 -4.06
N LEU A 31 6.58 4.02 -5.07
CA LEU A 31 7.19 2.70 -4.87
C LEU A 31 8.57 2.80 -4.22
N GLU A 32 9.35 3.84 -4.53
CA GLU A 32 10.70 4.02 -3.95
C GLU A 32 10.66 4.41 -2.47
N LYS A 33 9.52 4.94 -2.00
CA LYS A 33 9.30 5.27 -0.58
C LYS A 33 8.68 4.13 0.22
N VAL A 34 8.38 3.00 -0.43
CA VAL A 34 7.75 1.86 0.21
C VAL A 34 8.81 0.86 0.65
N ASP A 35 8.71 0.41 1.90
CA ASP A 35 9.56 -0.65 2.45
C ASP A 35 9.02 -2.04 2.04
N PRO A 36 9.68 -2.78 1.12
CA PRO A 36 9.20 -4.08 0.62
C PRO A 36 9.07 -5.17 1.71
N ARG A 37 9.68 -4.95 2.88
CA ARG A 37 9.66 -5.88 4.02
C ARG A 37 8.48 -5.71 4.97
N ARG A 38 7.85 -4.53 4.98
CA ARG A 38 6.84 -4.15 5.99
C ARG A 38 5.59 -3.53 5.40
N GLN A 39 5.63 -3.14 4.13
CA GLN A 39 4.54 -2.49 3.46
C GLN A 39 4.15 -3.29 2.22
N ALA A 40 2.85 -3.37 2.01
CA ALA A 40 2.27 -4.04 0.87
C ALA A 40 1.62 -2.99 -0.01
N VAL A 41 1.86 -3.06 -1.31
CA VAL A 41 1.44 -2.00 -2.24
C VAL A 41 0.11 -2.34 -2.89
N ARG A 42 -0.76 -1.35 -2.92
CA ARG A 42 -2.03 -1.40 -3.64
C ARG A 42 -2.03 -0.35 -4.74
N ILE A 43 -2.18 -0.76 -5.99
CA ILE A 43 -2.28 0.19 -7.10
C ILE A 43 -3.65 0.84 -7.09
N ALA A 44 -3.69 2.17 -7.05
CA ALA A 44 -4.94 2.94 -7.11
C ALA A 44 -5.71 2.64 -8.41
N SER A 45 -7.04 2.62 -8.34
CA SER A 45 -7.92 2.42 -9.50
C SER A 45 -7.84 3.55 -10.53
N SER A 46 -7.35 4.73 -10.13
CA SER A 46 -7.11 5.88 -11.01
C SER A 46 -5.90 5.70 -11.94
N VAL A 47 -5.08 4.67 -11.74
CA VAL A 47 -3.92 4.40 -12.58
C VAL A 47 -4.34 3.65 -13.84
N GLY A 48 -4.18 4.30 -15.00
CA GLY A 48 -4.45 3.66 -16.30
C GLY A 48 -3.50 2.50 -16.61
N ARG A 49 -3.92 1.60 -17.52
CA ARG A 49 -3.18 0.38 -17.91
C ARG A 49 -1.70 0.62 -18.21
N ARG A 50 -1.37 1.70 -18.93
CA ARG A 50 0.01 2.03 -19.32
C ARG A 50 0.91 2.24 -18.09
N LYS A 51 0.50 3.13 -17.18
CA LYS A 51 1.22 3.39 -15.93
C LYS A 51 1.20 2.20 -14.99
N ARG A 52 0.13 1.39 -15.00
CA ARG A 52 0.04 0.15 -14.21
C ARG A 52 1.16 -0.82 -14.59
N ALA A 53 1.41 -1.03 -15.88
CA ALA A 53 2.49 -1.90 -16.34
C ALA A 53 3.88 -1.38 -15.91
N GLU A 54 4.11 -0.06 -15.99
CA GLU A 54 5.36 0.55 -15.51
C GLU A 54 5.55 0.39 -14.00
N ILE A 55 4.48 0.60 -13.22
CA ILE A 55 4.48 0.42 -11.77
C ILE A 55 4.75 -1.03 -11.40
N ILE A 56 4.13 -2.01 -12.07
CA ILE A 56 4.36 -3.43 -11.81
C ILE A 56 5.82 -3.79 -12.09
N LYS A 57 6.35 -3.39 -13.25
CA LYS A 57 7.74 -3.67 -13.61
C LYS A 57 8.72 -3.06 -12.60
N ARG A 58 8.50 -1.80 -12.20
CA ARG A 58 9.30 -1.11 -11.18
C ARG A 58 9.16 -1.78 -9.80
N ALA A 59 7.97 -2.24 -9.44
CA ALA A 59 7.72 -2.94 -8.20
C ALA A 59 8.44 -4.31 -8.15
N GLU A 60 8.46 -5.04 -9.27
CA GLU A 60 9.22 -6.29 -9.41
C GLU A 60 10.72 -6.04 -9.31
N GLU A 61 11.25 -5.00 -9.95
CA GLU A 61 12.65 -4.59 -9.85
C GLU A 61 13.06 -4.24 -8.40
N LEU A 62 12.15 -3.62 -7.64
CA LEU A 62 12.36 -3.24 -6.25
C LEU A 62 12.01 -4.36 -5.24
N GLY A 63 11.50 -5.51 -5.71
CA GLY A 63 11.07 -6.62 -4.85
C GLY A 63 9.87 -6.29 -3.95
N ILE A 64 9.02 -5.36 -4.37
CA ILE A 64 7.85 -4.90 -3.63
C ILE A 64 6.65 -5.80 -3.91
N THR A 65 5.98 -6.25 -2.86
CA THR A 65 4.78 -7.10 -2.99
C THR A 65 3.55 -6.24 -3.32
N VAL A 66 2.98 -6.45 -4.52
CA VAL A 66 1.75 -5.78 -4.97
C VAL A 66 0.54 -6.68 -4.68
N LEU A 67 -0.37 -6.23 -3.82
CA LEU A 67 -1.56 -6.99 -3.39
C LEU A 67 -2.68 -7.05 -4.42
N ASN A 68 -2.68 -6.14 -5.40
CA ASN A 68 -3.73 -6.03 -6.40
C ASN A 68 -3.16 -6.15 -7.81
N ALA A 69 -2.56 -7.30 -8.11
CA ALA A 69 -2.06 -7.64 -9.44
C ALA A 69 -3.17 -8.04 -10.45
N GLY A 70 -4.45 -7.86 -10.08
CA GLY A 70 -5.63 -8.16 -10.88
C GLY A 70 -6.24 -6.95 -11.59
#